data_AF-A0A146G153-F1
#
_entry.id   AF-A0A146G153-F1
#
_cell.length_a   1.000
_cell.length_b   1.000
_cell.length_c   1.000
_cell.angle_alpha   90.00
_cell.angle_beta   90.00
_cell.angle_gamma   90.00
#
_symmetry.space_group_name_H-M   'P 1'
#
loop_
_entity.id
_entity.type
_entity.pdbx_description
1 polymer ?
#
loop_
_entity_poly.entity_id
_entity_poly.type
_entity_poly.pdbx_seq_one_letter_code
_entity_poly.pdbx_strand_id
1 'polypeptide(L)'
;MKAFGTNYGLTAKVPKDALQITSGTLKEYVGDNGSGSMIHREFCGDCGSYICEYGDAVKNDFRYICVGTLDDPEVLPPKGEFFCQSRVRWMPEIPDVFHKSKIKE
;
A
#
# COMPACT_ATOMS: atom_id res chain seq x y z
N MET A 1 -10.42 2.50 -1.39
CA MET A 1 -9.38 2.10 -2.36
C MET A 1 -9.78 0.76 -2.97
N LYS A 2 -9.98 0.63 -4.28
CA LYS A 2 -10.47 -0.63 -4.88
C LYS A 2 -9.40 -1.72 -5.02
N ALA A 3 -8.12 -1.34 -5.09
CA ALA A 3 -7.02 -2.25 -5.42
C ALA A 3 -6.80 -3.39 -4.40
N PHE A 4 -7.10 -3.16 -3.11
CA PHE A 4 -6.90 -4.17 -2.05
C PHE A 4 -8.04 -5.19 -1.96
N GLY A 5 -9.17 -4.96 -2.65
CA GLY A 5 -10.36 -5.82 -2.52
C GLY A 5 -11.09 -5.72 -1.16
N THR A 6 -10.62 -4.87 -0.24
CA THR A 6 -11.21 -4.62 1.08
C THR A 6 -11.43 -3.13 1.33
N ASN A 7 -11.88 -2.77 2.53
CA ASN A 7 -12.18 -1.38 2.92
C ASN A 7 -10.93 -0.55 3.29
N TYR A 8 -9.76 -1.17 3.47
CA TYR A 8 -8.48 -0.49 3.72
C TYR A 8 -7.32 -1.29 3.11
N GLY A 9 -6.13 -0.68 2.99
CA GLY A 9 -4.91 -1.38 2.60
C GLY A 9 -3.89 -1.29 3.73
N LEU A 10 -3.25 -2.41 4.06
CA LEU A 10 -2.10 -2.42 4.97
C LEU A 10 -0.82 -2.52 4.15
N THR A 11 -0.03 -1.44 4.17
CA THR A 11 1.24 -1.37 3.43
C THR A 11 2.40 -0.97 4.32
N ALA A 12 3.58 -1.48 3.97
CA ALA A 12 4.85 -1.10 4.58
C ALA A 12 5.69 -0.30 3.58
N LYS A 13 6.11 0.90 4.00
CA LYS A 13 7.00 1.75 3.21
C LYS A 13 8.45 1.28 3.37
N VAL A 14 9.09 0.94 2.26
CA VAL A 14 10.52 0.58 2.20
C VAL A 14 11.26 1.42 1.16
N PRO A 15 12.58 1.64 1.31
CA PRO A 15 13.40 2.17 0.23
C PRO A 15 13.28 1.29 -1.02
N LYS A 16 13.25 1.90 -2.20
CA LYS A 16 13.15 1.15 -3.48
C LYS A 16 14.22 0.07 -3.59
N ASP A 17 15.46 0.40 -3.24
CA ASP A 17 16.60 -0.50 -3.36
C ASP A 17 16.64 -1.61 -2.31
N ALA A 18 15.75 -1.56 -1.31
CA ALA A 18 15.59 -2.64 -0.32
C ALA A 18 14.63 -3.74 -0.80
N LEU A 19 13.91 -3.53 -1.90
CA LEU A 19 13.04 -4.54 -2.50
C LEU A 19 13.73 -5.18 -3.71
N GLN A 20 13.90 -6.50 -3.65
CA GLN A 20 14.42 -7.30 -4.76
C GLN A 20 13.42 -8.38 -5.15
N ILE A 21 13.09 -8.44 -6.44
CA ILE A 21 12.30 -9.54 -7.00
C ILE A 21 13.26 -10.67 -7.37
N THR A 22 13.23 -11.74 -6.57
CA THR A 22 14.12 -12.90 -6.74
C THR A 22 13.56 -13.92 -7.74
N SER A 23 12.24 -13.93 -7.92
CA SER A 23 11.52 -14.84 -8.83
C SER A 23 10.15 -14.28 -9.22
N GLY A 24 9.63 -14.76 -10.36
CA GLY A 24 8.34 -14.33 -10.89
C GLY A 24 8.42 -13.01 -11.66
N THR A 25 7.32 -12.67 -12.35
CA THR A 25 7.22 -11.46 -13.15
C THR A 25 6.06 -10.61 -12.64
N LEU A 26 6.33 -9.34 -12.36
CA LEU A 26 5.29 -8.39 -11.99
C LEU A 26 4.62 -7.80 -13.24
N LYS A 27 3.31 -7.60 -13.16
CA LYS A 27 2.53 -6.79 -14.10
C LYS A 27 2.21 -5.46 -13.44
N GLU A 28 2.32 -4.37 -14.20
CA GLU A 28 2.04 -3.02 -13.71
C GLU A 28 0.70 -2.49 -14.23
N TYR A 29 -0.04 -1.83 -13.35
CA TYR A 29 -1.17 -0.97 -13.69
C TYR A 29 -0.92 0.44 -13.16
N VAL A 30 -1.01 1.43 -14.05
CA VAL A 30 -0.83 2.84 -13.73
C VAL A 30 -2.18 3.55 -13.85
N GLY A 31 -2.58 4.28 -12.81
CA GLY A 31 -3.84 5.01 -12.83
C GLY A 31 -3.92 6.13 -11.81
N ASP A 32 -4.73 7.14 -12.11
CA ASP A 32 -5.03 8.23 -11.19
C ASP A 32 -5.80 7.68 -9.98
N ASN A 33 -5.37 8.07 -8.77
CA ASN A 33 -6.04 7.74 -7.52
C ASN A 33 -7.20 8.70 -7.17
N GLY A 34 -7.54 9.63 -8.06
CA GLY A 34 -8.58 10.64 -7.89
C GLY A 34 -8.07 11.97 -7.35
N SER A 35 -6.76 12.10 -7.09
CA SER A 35 -6.13 13.37 -6.71
C SER A 35 -5.28 13.98 -7.83
N GLY A 36 -5.36 13.45 -9.06
CA GLY A 36 -4.51 13.86 -10.17
C GLY A 36 -3.08 13.34 -10.06
N SER A 37 -2.82 12.39 -9.16
CA SER A 37 -1.50 11.77 -8.97
C SER A 37 -1.55 10.34 -9.48
N MET A 38 -0.60 10.00 -10.36
CA MET A 38 -0.48 8.64 -10.88
C MET A 38 0.08 7.72 -9.80
N ILE A 39 -0.62 6.62 -9.57
CA ILE A 39 -0.16 5.51 -8.73
C ILE A 39 0.14 4.32 -9.62
N HIS A 40 1.35 3.81 -9.47
CA HIS A 40 1.82 2.56 -10.05
C HIS A 40 1.50 1.43 -9.08
N ARG A 41 0.91 0.37 -9.61
CA ARG A 41 0.50 -0.82 -8.86
C ARG A 41 1.08 -2.05 -9.52
N GLU A 42 1.88 -2.80 -8.78
CA GLU A 42 2.56 -3.98 -9.27
C GLU A 42 1.95 -5.24 -8.65
N PHE A 43 1.56 -6.18 -9.51
CA PHE A 43 0.89 -7.43 -9.16
C PHE A 43 1.69 -8.63 -9.66
N CYS A 44 1.58 -9.76 -8.96
CA CYS A 44 2.10 -11.02 -9.49
C CYS A 44 1.42 -11.35 -10.82
N GLY A 45 2.22 -11.61 -11.86
CA GLY A 45 1.72 -11.88 -13.21
C GLY A 45 0.93 -13.17 -13.34
N ASP A 46 1.11 -14.11 -12.41
CA ASP A 46 0.55 -15.46 -12.45
C ASP A 46 -0.71 -15.60 -11.57
N CYS A 47 -0.66 -15.16 -10.31
CA CYS A 47 -1.79 -15.29 -9.37
C CYS A 47 -2.57 -13.98 -9.14
N GLY A 48 -2.06 -12.84 -9.60
CA GLY A 48 -2.71 -11.53 -9.43
C GLY A 48 -2.55 -10.90 -8.04
N SER A 49 -1.78 -11.49 -7.13
CA SER A 49 -1.52 -10.89 -5.81
C SER A 49 -0.96 -9.49 -5.93
N TYR A 50 -1.50 -8.55 -5.15
CA TYR A 50 -1.06 -7.17 -5.14
C TYR A 50 0.23 -7.02 -4.31
N ILE A 51 1.37 -6.81 -4.96
CA ILE A 51 2.68 -6.88 -4.32
C ILE A 51 3.07 -5.53 -3.73
N CYS A 52 3.07 -4.48 -4.54
CA CYS A 52 3.41 -3.15 -4.05
C CYS A 52 2.82 -2.02 -4.91
N GLU A 53 2.82 -0.82 -4.34
CA GLU A 53 2.46 0.42 -5.04
C GLU A 53 3.46 1.53 -4.79
N TYR A 54 3.44 2.54 -5.64
CA TYR A 54 4.19 3.78 -5.47
C TYR A 54 3.58 4.91 -6.31
N GLY A 55 3.71 6.14 -5.83
CA GLY A 55 3.29 7.33 -6.58
C GLY A 55 4.43 7.93 -7.37
N ASP A 56 4.10 8.64 -8.45
CA ASP A 56 5.08 9.29 -9.34
C ASP A 56 6.10 10.17 -8.59
N ALA A 57 5.62 10.90 -7.57
CA ALA A 57 6.43 11.81 -6.77
C ALA A 57 7.55 11.13 -5.94
N VAL A 58 7.44 9.82 -5.69
CA VAL A 58 8.38 9.06 -4.85
C VAL A 58 8.89 7.79 -5.54
N LYS A 59 8.66 7.66 -6.85
CA LYS A 59 8.91 6.41 -7.60
C LYS A 59 10.37 5.96 -7.60
N ASN A 60 11.29 6.89 -7.40
CA ASN A 60 12.72 6.63 -7.35
C ASN A 60 13.21 6.27 -5.94
N ASP A 61 12.42 6.57 -4.90
CA ASP A 61 12.88 6.50 -3.51
C ASP A 61 12.24 5.35 -2.74
N PHE A 62 10.94 5.07 -2.97
CA PHE A 62 10.17 4.19 -2.10
C PHE A 62 9.25 3.21 -2.83
N ARG A 63 8.93 2.12 -2.14
CA ARG A 63 7.87 1.16 -2.46
C ARG A 63 6.98 0.97 -1.24
N TYR A 64 5.68 0.79 -1.46
CA TYR A 64 4.72 0.46 -0.43
C TYR A 64 4.28 -0.99 -0.65
N ILE A 65 4.89 -1.92 0.10
CA ILE A 65 4.65 -3.36 -0.02
C ILE A 65 3.33 -3.69 0.68
N CYS A 66 2.48 -4.49 0.05
CA CYS A 66 1.28 -5.02 0.69
C CYS A 66 1.66 -6.06 1.75
N VAL A 67 1.44 -5.77 3.03
CA VAL A 67 1.92 -6.63 4.12
C VAL A 67 1.35 -8.04 4.06
N GLY A 68 0.12 -8.19 3.54
CA GLY A 68 -0.52 -9.50 3.36
C GLY A 68 0.14 -10.42 2.34
N THR A 69 1.16 -9.97 1.60
CA THR A 69 1.95 -10.82 0.68
C THR A 69 3.27 -11.29 1.28
N LEU A 70 3.56 -10.97 2.54
CA LEU A 70 4.73 -11.47 3.25
C LEU A 70 4.46 -12.84 3.86
N ASP A 71 5.49 -13.68 3.94
CA ASP A 71 5.39 -15.00 4.60
C ASP A 71 5.03 -14.87 6.09
N ASP A 72 5.56 -13.83 6.74
CA ASP A 72 5.22 -13.46 8.11
C ASP A 72 4.74 -12.00 8.15
N PRO A 73 3.41 -11.76 8.18
CA PRO A 73 2.86 -10.41 8.24
C PRO A 73 2.96 -9.78 9.64
N GLU A 74 3.22 -10.54 10.70
CA GLU A 74 3.25 -10.03 12.08
C GLU A 74 4.49 -9.17 12.34
N VAL A 75 5.54 -9.31 11.52
CA VAL A 75 6.78 -8.54 11.65
C VAL A 75 6.61 -7.05 11.34
N LEU A 76 5.50 -6.66 10.71
CA LEU A 76 5.22 -5.27 10.32
C LEU A 76 3.83 -4.82 10.80
N PRO A 77 3.62 -4.66 12.12
CA PRO A 77 2.39 -4.12 12.63
C PRO A 77 2.19 -2.67 12.17
N PRO A 78 0.94 -2.22 12.00
CA PRO A 78 0.64 -0.86 11.59
C PRO A 78 1.18 0.13 12.62
N LYS A 79 1.76 1.22 12.11
CA LYS A 79 2.26 2.34 12.94
C LYS A 79 1.41 3.60 12.84
N GLY A 80 0.43 3.59 11.95
CA GLY A 80 -0.50 4.69 11.74
C GLY A 80 -1.48 4.41 10.63
N GLU A 81 -2.58 5.15 10.67
CA GLU A 81 -3.66 5.09 9.69
C GLU A 81 -3.78 6.42 8.95
N PHE A 82 -3.88 6.34 7.62
CA PHE A 82 -4.05 7.50 6.74
C PHE A 82 -5.43 7.45 6.10
N PHE A 83 -5.94 8.62 5.71
CA PHE A 83 -7.26 8.77 5.09
C PHE A 83 -8.42 8.33 6.00
N CYS A 84 -8.29 8.54 7.31
CA CYS A 84 -9.29 8.13 8.30
C CYS A 84 -10.68 8.77 8.06
N GLN A 85 -10.75 9.91 7.36
CA GLN A 85 -12.03 10.51 6.95
C GLN A 85 -12.88 9.58 6.06
N SER A 86 -12.25 8.63 5.37
CA SER A 86 -12.89 7.65 4.49
C SER A 86 -13.12 6.30 5.19
N ARG A 87 -12.86 6.21 6.50
CA ARG A 87 -13.13 5.00 7.28
C ARG A 87 -14.62 4.69 7.27
N VAL A 88 -14.95 3.43 7.00
CA VAL A 88 -16.31 2.92 7.11
C VAL A 88 -16.73 2.87 8.58
N ARG A 89 -17.96 3.32 8.90
CA ARG A 89 -18.41 3.55 10.28
C ARG A 89 -18.38 2.34 11.21
N TRP A 90 -18.44 1.14 10.66
CA TRP A 90 -18.43 -0.11 11.44
C TRP A 90 -17.01 -0.58 11.78
N MET A 91 -15.97 -0.03 11.17
CA MET A 91 -14.60 -0.45 11.40
C MET A 91 -14.00 0.33 12.58
N PRO A 92 -13.44 -0.35 13.59
CA PRO A 92 -12.76 0.32 14.68
C PRO A 92 -11.46 1.00 14.21
N GLU A 93 -10.94 1.87 15.07
CA GLU A 93 -9.59 2.41 14.96
C GLU A 93 -8.58 1.42 15.52
N ILE A 94 -7.34 1.47 15.02
CA ILE A 94 -6.25 0.69 15.59
C ILE A 94 -5.76 1.43 16.85
N PRO A 95 -5.72 0.78 18.02
CA PRO A 95 -5.26 1.45 19.23
C PRO A 95 -3.77 1.82 19.13
N ASP A 96 -3.38 2.86 19.85
CA ASP A 96 -1.98 3.26 20.08
C ASP A 96 -1.17 3.59 18.80
N VAL A 97 -1.83 3.96 17.70
CA VAL A 97 -1.20 4.47 16.48
C VAL A 97 -1.69 5.88 16.13
N PHE A 98 -0.97 6.59 15.28
CA PHE A 98 -1.43 7.91 14.82
C PHE A 98 -2.53 7.76 13.77
N HIS A 99 -3.50 8.68 13.79
CA HIS A 99 -4.62 8.70 12.85
C HIS A 99 -4.62 10.02 12.08
N LYS A 100 -4.45 9.97 10.76
CA LYS A 100 -4.50 11.14 9.88
C LYS A 100 -5.73 11.10 9.00
N SER A 101 -6.51 12.19 8.99
CA SER A 101 -7.68 12.29 8.11
C SER A 101 -7.25 12.47 6.65
N LYS A 102 -6.13 13.17 6.41
CA LYS A 102 -5.52 13.36 5.08
C LYS A 102 -3.98 13.23 5.15
N ILE A 103 -3.30 13.07 4.00
CA ILE A 103 -1.82 12.95 3.96
C ILE A 103 -1.10 14.16 4.57
N LYS A 104 -1.60 15.38 4.33
CA LYS A 104 -0.92 16.65 4.68
C LYS A 104 -1.29 17.22 6.06
N GLU A 105 -1.94 16.43 6.91
CA GLU A 105 -2.05 16.71 8.36
C GLU A 105 -0.87 16.10 9.10
#